data_AF-A0A1V5DAM6-F1
#
_entry.id   AF-A0A1V5DAM6-F1
#
_cell.length_a   1.000
_cell.length_b   1.000
_cell.length_c   1.000
_cell.angle_alpha   90.00
_cell.angle_beta   90.00
_cell.angle_gamma   90.00
#
_symmetry.space_group_name_H-M   'P 1'
#
loop_
_entity.id
_entity.type
_entity.pdbx_description
1 polymer ?
#
loop_
_entity_poly.entity_id
_entity_poly.type
_entity_poly.pdbx_seq_one_letter_code
_entity_poly.pdbx_strand_id
1 'polypeptide(L)'
;MQGLNTLTANIRREWLARILDGSKKIEYRDVTDYWLSRLERVGPPPFLLRLINGMRPDSPEATLLVDRVDIDILAGQIRLHIKEIRETIRWNPAWHSKYPPLQPEPPLDPSSLFKEPLAKSNIRLAVSLPIKESLSPGKPVTFALPLADDTYGQFAQAPEGIFAVGLEADNQVRQVALLSAYDRIFEDVVDYTVVALPECT
;
A
#
# COMPACT_ATOMS: atom_id res chain seq x y z
N MET A 1 8.83 30.74 -6.14
CA MET A 1 8.71 29.26 -6.09
C MET A 1 8.26 28.90 -4.69
N GLN A 2 7.04 28.39 -4.51
CA GLN A 2 6.63 27.85 -3.21
C GLN A 2 7.45 26.57 -2.96
N GLY A 3 8.06 26.45 -1.77
CA GLY A 3 8.76 25.23 -1.37
C GLY A 3 7.77 24.09 -1.16
N LEU A 4 8.20 22.85 -1.41
CA LEU A 4 7.37 21.67 -1.11
C LEU A 4 7.12 21.57 0.40
N ASN A 5 5.89 21.21 0.78
CA ASN A 5 5.56 20.92 2.18
C ASN A 5 6.41 19.75 2.70
N THR A 6 6.68 19.72 4.00
CA THR A 6 7.54 18.70 4.61
C THR A 6 6.85 18.00 5.77
N LEU A 7 6.81 16.66 5.71
CA LEU A 7 6.42 15.78 6.81
C LEU A 7 7.68 15.22 7.46
N THR A 8 7.88 15.46 8.76
CA THR A 8 9.03 14.94 9.53
C THR A 8 8.66 13.75 10.39
N ALA A 9 9.38 12.64 10.33
CA ALA A 9 9.11 11.48 11.16
C ALA A 9 10.37 10.75 11.62
N ASN A 10 10.25 10.00 12.71
CA ASN A 10 11.34 9.16 13.19
C ASN A 10 11.37 7.83 12.44
N ILE A 11 12.57 7.30 12.22
CA ILE A 11 12.79 6.00 11.58
C ILE A 11 13.87 5.18 12.30
N ARG A 12 13.75 3.84 12.28
CA ARG A 12 14.81 2.96 12.76
C ARG A 12 15.98 2.91 11.78
N ARG A 13 17.19 2.69 12.28
CA ARG A 13 18.43 2.79 11.48
C ARG A 13 18.46 1.80 10.32
N GLU A 14 17.99 0.58 10.58
CA GLU A 14 17.87 -0.48 9.58
C GLU A 14 17.04 -0.03 8.38
N TRP A 15 15.87 0.57 8.62
CA TRP A 15 14.99 1.02 7.55
C TRP A 15 15.54 2.24 6.82
N LEU A 16 16.19 3.15 7.53
CA LEU A 16 16.90 4.26 6.89
C LEU A 16 18.03 3.75 5.97
N ALA A 17 18.81 2.74 6.41
CA ALA A 17 19.85 2.12 5.59
C ALA A 17 19.28 1.57 4.27
N ARG A 18 18.18 0.83 4.36
CA ARG A 18 17.50 0.20 3.21
C ARG A 18 16.82 1.19 2.28
N ILE A 19 16.37 2.34 2.79
CA ILE A 19 15.90 3.42 1.93
C ILE A 19 17.10 4.01 1.17
N LEU A 20 18.20 4.26 1.87
CA LEU A 20 19.39 4.90 1.30
C LEU A 20 20.14 4.02 0.29
N ASP A 21 20.11 2.69 0.45
CA ASP A 21 20.61 1.77 -0.59
C ASP A 21 19.59 1.53 -1.72
N GLY A 22 18.36 2.03 -1.55
CA GLY A 22 17.30 1.95 -2.54
C GLY A 22 16.55 0.62 -2.56
N SER A 23 16.82 -0.34 -1.68
CA SER A 23 16.07 -1.60 -1.60
C SER A 23 14.69 -1.46 -0.96
N LYS A 24 14.48 -0.44 -0.12
CA LYS A 24 13.16 -0.06 0.42
C LYS A 24 12.61 1.15 -0.32
N LYS A 25 11.54 0.94 -1.09
CA LYS A 25 10.88 1.97 -1.92
C LYS A 25 9.63 2.58 -1.30
N ILE A 26 9.10 1.98 -0.24
CA ILE A 26 7.88 2.43 0.43
C ILE A 26 8.19 2.56 1.92
N GLU A 27 7.85 3.70 2.52
CA GLU A 27 7.80 3.85 3.97
C GLU A 27 6.38 3.55 4.47
N TYR A 28 6.25 2.62 5.41
CA TYR A 28 4.97 2.19 5.96
C TYR A 28 4.72 2.84 7.31
N ARG A 29 3.47 3.22 7.58
CA ARG A 29 3.02 3.75 8.88
C ARG A 29 1.64 3.20 9.20
N ASP A 30 1.37 2.95 10.46
CA ASP A 30 0.05 2.52 10.89
C ASP A 30 -0.98 3.64 10.66
N VAL A 31 -2.17 3.26 10.20
CA VAL A 31 -3.31 4.18 10.08
C VAL A 31 -3.74 4.58 11.50
N THR A 32 -3.41 5.82 11.88
CA THR A 32 -3.73 6.41 13.18
C THR A 32 -4.10 7.88 12.97
N ASP A 33 -4.94 8.45 13.84
CA ASP A 33 -5.31 9.88 13.78
C ASP A 33 -4.09 10.81 13.76
N TYR A 34 -3.03 10.41 14.47
CA TYR A 34 -1.75 11.12 14.45
C TYR A 34 -1.13 11.19 13.05
N TRP A 35 -1.15 10.10 12.29
CA TRP A 35 -0.60 10.10 10.94
C TRP A 35 -1.53 10.74 9.92
N LEU A 36 -2.84 10.49 10.03
CA LEU A 36 -3.85 11.05 9.13
C LEU A 36 -3.88 12.58 9.20
N SER A 37 -3.93 13.16 10.40
CA SER A 37 -3.88 14.63 10.57
C SER A 37 -2.60 15.28 10.02
N ARG A 38 -1.49 14.54 9.99
CA ARG A 38 -0.23 15.02 9.42
C ARG A 38 -0.20 14.93 7.90
N LEU A 39 -0.84 13.92 7.32
CA LEU A 39 -1.06 13.83 5.88
C LEU A 39 -1.99 14.94 5.39
N GLU A 40 -3.09 15.19 6.11
CA GLU A 40 -4.00 16.28 5.81
C GLU A 40 -3.26 17.64 5.80
N ARG A 41 -2.42 17.89 6.81
CA ARG A 41 -1.64 19.13 6.90
C ARG A 41 -0.58 19.28 5.81
N VAL A 42 0.08 18.19 5.40
CA VAL A 42 1.11 18.27 4.34
C VAL A 42 0.47 18.39 2.95
N GLY A 43 -0.74 17.87 2.78
CA GLY A 43 -1.51 17.89 1.54
C GLY A 43 -1.12 16.76 0.57
N PRO A 44 -1.72 16.75 -0.63
CA PRO A 44 -1.47 15.72 -1.63
C PRO A 44 -0.02 15.74 -2.14
N PRO A 45 0.53 14.59 -2.57
CA PRO A 45 1.83 14.54 -3.23
C PRO A 45 1.91 15.45 -4.48
N PRO A 46 3.12 15.93 -4.86
CA PRO A 46 4.40 15.61 -4.23
C PRO A 46 4.69 16.44 -2.97
N PHE A 47 5.32 15.82 -1.97
CA PHE A 47 5.84 16.50 -0.78
C PHE A 47 7.15 15.86 -0.28
N LEU A 48 7.83 16.55 0.64
CA LEU A 48 9.07 16.04 1.25
C LEU A 48 8.79 15.23 2.51
N LEU A 49 9.43 14.08 2.63
CA LEU A 49 9.44 13.26 3.84
C LEU A 49 10.84 13.32 4.46
N ARG A 50 10.97 13.98 5.62
CA ARG A 50 12.21 14.03 6.39
C ARG A 50 12.20 12.95 7.46
N LEU A 51 13.09 11.97 7.33
CA LEU A 51 13.22 10.84 8.23
C LEU A 51 14.45 11.01 9.13
N ILE A 52 14.25 10.96 10.45
CA ILE A 52 15.29 11.18 11.46
C ILE A 52 15.53 9.88 12.23
N ASN A 53 16.78 9.41 12.26
CA ASN A 53 17.17 8.24 13.03
C ASN A 53 17.53 8.58 14.49
N GLY A 54 16.53 8.99 15.28
CA GLY A 54 16.68 9.31 16.70
C GLY A 54 16.22 10.73 17.04
N MET A 55 16.51 11.17 18.26
CA MET A 55 16.11 12.49 18.77
C MET A 55 17.31 13.39 19.11
N ARG A 56 18.53 12.96 18.81
CA ARG A 56 19.75 13.73 19.11
C ARG A 56 20.05 14.73 17.98
N PRO A 57 20.67 15.88 18.26
CA PRO A 57 21.03 16.86 17.24
C PRO A 57 21.95 16.33 16.14
N ASP A 58 22.74 15.29 16.43
CA ASP A 58 23.66 14.62 15.51
C ASP A 58 23.07 13.37 14.85
N SER A 59 21.76 13.13 15.00
CA SER A 59 21.12 11.96 14.43
C SER A 59 21.23 11.95 12.90
N PRO A 60 21.46 10.79 12.26
CA PRO A 60 21.40 10.66 10.81
C PRO A 60 20.00 10.93 10.28
N GLU A 61 19.92 11.56 9.12
CA GLU A 61 18.64 11.93 8.52
C GLU A 61 18.67 11.80 7.01
N ALA A 62 17.49 11.58 6.42
CA ALA A 62 17.30 11.67 4.97
C ALA A 62 16.03 12.47 4.67
N THR A 63 16.12 13.33 3.65
CA THR A 63 14.95 14.00 3.08
C THR A 63 14.64 13.33 1.74
N LEU A 64 13.41 12.89 1.58
CA LEU A 64 12.93 12.09 0.44
C LEU A 64 11.82 12.84 -0.27
N LEU A 65 11.69 12.63 -1.57
CA LEU A 65 10.49 13.02 -2.31
C LEU A 65 9.48 11.88 -2.29
N VAL A 66 8.28 12.16 -1.78
CA VAL A 66 7.12 11.28 -1.88
C VAL A 66 6.27 11.77 -3.04
N ASP A 67 5.95 10.87 -3.98
CA ASP A 67 5.14 11.17 -5.16
C ASP A 67 3.79 10.45 -5.20
N ARG A 68 3.60 9.44 -4.35
CA ARG A 68 2.32 8.76 -4.14
C ARG A 68 2.13 8.40 -2.68
N VAL A 69 0.89 8.52 -2.22
CA VAL A 69 0.43 8.04 -0.92
C VAL A 69 -0.88 7.32 -1.12
N ASP A 70 -0.99 6.14 -0.52
CA ASP A 70 -2.21 5.36 -0.47
C ASP A 70 -2.26 4.57 0.86
N ILE A 71 -3.43 4.04 1.20
CA ILE A 71 -3.62 3.19 2.37
C ILE A 71 -3.87 1.77 1.89
N ASP A 72 -3.05 0.84 2.37
CA ASP A 72 -3.35 -0.58 2.33
C ASP A 72 -4.46 -0.90 3.33
N ILE A 73 -5.69 -1.03 2.82
CA ILE A 73 -6.88 -1.25 3.63
C ILE A 73 -6.79 -2.62 4.33
N LEU A 74 -6.20 -3.61 3.67
CA LEU A 74 -6.09 -4.97 4.21
C LEU A 74 -5.04 -5.04 5.32
N ALA A 75 -3.94 -4.30 5.18
CA ALA A 75 -2.88 -4.25 6.19
C ALA A 75 -3.09 -3.16 7.26
N GLY A 76 -4.01 -2.22 7.05
CA GLY A 76 -4.19 -1.06 7.94
C GLY A 76 -2.99 -0.10 7.93
N GLN A 77 -2.32 0.06 6.78
CA GLN A 77 -1.06 0.80 6.68
C GLN A 77 -1.10 1.89 5.62
N ILE A 78 -0.66 3.09 6.00
CA ILE A 78 -0.28 4.17 5.08
C ILE A 78 1.03 3.79 4.39
N ARG A 79 1.08 3.97 3.07
CA ARG A 79 2.25 3.72 2.24
C ARG A 79 2.72 5.02 1.60
N LEU A 80 3.92 5.46 1.97
CA LEU A 80 4.58 6.65 1.43
C LEU A 80 5.57 6.17 0.36
N HIS A 81 5.20 6.29 -0.92
CA HIS A 81 6.02 5.82 -2.04
C HIS A 81 7.16 6.80 -2.29
N ILE A 82 8.40 6.30 -2.23
CA ILE A 82 9.61 7.09 -2.29
C ILE A 82 10.06 7.15 -3.76
N LYS A 83 9.99 8.35 -4.34
CA LYS A 83 10.48 8.60 -5.69
C LYS A 83 11.99 8.73 -5.75
N GLU A 84 12.56 9.55 -4.89
CA GLU A 84 13.99 9.83 -4.86
C GLU A 84 14.46 10.37 -3.50
N ILE A 85 15.75 10.19 -3.23
CA ILE A 85 16.43 10.79 -2.06
C ILE A 85 16.91 12.17 -2.47
N ARG A 86 16.48 13.21 -1.75
CA ARG A 86 16.90 14.60 -1.99
C ARG A 86 18.17 14.98 -1.24
N GLU A 87 18.26 14.54 0.00
CA GLU A 87 19.35 14.91 0.89
C GLU A 87 19.60 13.80 1.91
N THR A 88 20.85 13.69 2.35
CA THR A 88 21.24 12.80 3.44
C THR A 88 22.24 13.52 4.33
N ILE A 89 21.98 13.56 5.63
CA ILE A 89 22.76 14.30 6.62
C ILE A 89 23.28 13.32 7.67
N ARG A 90 24.57 13.41 8.02
CA ARG A 90 25.22 12.62 9.09
C ARG A 90 25.05 11.10 8.96
N TRP A 91 24.83 10.61 7.74
CA TRP A 91 24.81 9.18 7.48
C TRP A 91 26.22 8.60 7.48
N ASN A 92 26.39 7.44 8.10
CA ASN A 92 27.62 6.67 8.01
C ASN A 92 27.42 5.49 7.03
N PRO A 93 28.07 5.50 5.85
CA PRO A 93 27.93 4.44 4.85
C PRO A 93 28.31 3.04 5.36
N ALA A 94 29.15 2.93 6.39
CA ALA A 94 29.51 1.64 6.99
C ALA A 94 28.32 0.89 7.60
N TRP A 95 27.17 1.55 7.77
CA TRP A 95 25.95 0.89 8.22
C TRP A 95 25.27 0.04 7.15
N HIS A 96 25.53 0.24 5.85
CA HIS A 96 25.01 -0.67 4.82
C HIS A 96 25.53 -2.10 4.99
N SER A 97 26.78 -2.26 5.44
CA SER A 97 27.34 -3.58 5.73
C SER A 97 26.63 -4.29 6.89
N LYS A 98 25.91 -3.56 7.77
CA LYS A 98 25.15 -4.12 8.88
C LYS A 98 23.70 -4.45 8.51
N TYR A 99 23.17 -3.78 7.50
CA TYR A 99 21.79 -3.91 7.06
C TYR A 99 21.80 -4.19 5.55
N PRO A 100 21.96 -5.47 5.16
CA PRO A 100 21.98 -5.80 3.74
C PRO A 100 20.65 -5.37 3.08
N PRO A 101 20.71 -5.07 1.76
CA PRO A 101 19.53 -4.77 0.96
C PRO A 101 18.41 -5.79 1.16
N LEU A 102 17.16 -5.33 1.12
CA LEU A 102 16.03 -6.25 1.03
C LEU A 102 16.16 -7.10 -0.24
N GLN A 103 15.85 -8.39 -0.10
CA GLN A 103 15.69 -9.24 -1.27
C GLN A 103 14.44 -8.81 -2.02
N PRO A 104 14.45 -8.82 -3.37
CA PRO A 104 13.23 -8.57 -4.13
C PRO A 104 12.18 -9.59 -3.71
N GLU A 105 10.94 -9.14 -3.53
CA GLU A 105 9.83 -10.05 -3.30
C GLU A 105 9.70 -10.99 -4.51
N PRO A 106 9.56 -12.30 -4.30
CA PRO A 106 9.35 -13.22 -5.39
C PRO A 106 8.05 -12.84 -6.12
N PRO A 107 8.00 -13.00 -7.45
CA PRO A 107 6.76 -12.77 -8.18
C PRO A 107 5.66 -13.66 -7.61
N LEU A 108 4.49 -13.08 -7.39
CA LEU A 108 3.33 -13.82 -6.95
C LEU A 108 2.98 -14.87 -8.02
N ASP A 109 2.95 -16.14 -7.63
CA ASP A 109 2.49 -17.24 -8.47
C ASP A 109 0.97 -17.39 -8.29
N PRO A 110 0.13 -16.98 -9.27
CA PRO A 110 -1.32 -17.05 -9.15
C PRO A 110 -1.82 -18.49 -8.93
N SER A 111 -1.10 -19.50 -9.42
CA SER A 111 -1.47 -20.91 -9.25
C SER A 111 -1.31 -21.39 -7.81
N SER A 112 -0.34 -20.81 -7.08
CA SER A 112 -0.13 -21.09 -5.66
C SER A 112 -1.27 -20.58 -4.78
N LEU A 113 -1.98 -19.52 -5.22
CA LEU A 113 -3.04 -18.87 -4.45
C LEU A 113 -4.28 -19.74 -4.23
N PHE A 114 -4.46 -20.76 -5.07
CA PHE A 114 -5.66 -21.60 -5.06
C PHE A 114 -5.37 -23.04 -4.59
N LYS A 115 -4.19 -23.29 -4.02
CA LYS A 115 -3.85 -24.62 -3.47
C LYS A 115 -4.70 -24.98 -2.25
N GLU A 116 -5.14 -23.97 -1.51
CA GLU A 116 -6.03 -24.11 -0.36
C GLU A 116 -7.34 -23.37 -0.62
N PRO A 117 -8.47 -23.85 -0.04
CA PRO A 117 -9.73 -23.12 -0.12
C PRO A 117 -9.58 -21.72 0.50
N LEU A 118 -9.92 -20.69 -0.28
CA LEU A 118 -9.90 -19.32 0.21
C LEU A 118 -10.96 -19.11 1.30
N ALA A 119 -10.59 -18.36 2.34
CA ALA A 119 -11.55 -17.85 3.31
C ALA A 119 -12.62 -17.02 2.58
N LYS A 120 -13.87 -17.14 3.00
CA LYS A 120 -14.98 -16.38 2.41
C LYS A 120 -15.25 -15.14 3.26
N SER A 121 -15.58 -14.05 2.59
CA SER A 121 -16.08 -12.82 3.22
C SER A 121 -17.49 -12.50 2.72
N ASN A 122 -18.20 -11.65 3.45
CA ASN A 122 -19.49 -11.09 3.02
C ASN A 122 -19.32 -9.81 2.18
N ILE A 123 -18.08 -9.40 1.89
CA ILE A 123 -17.78 -8.17 1.18
C ILE A 123 -18.24 -8.30 -0.27
N ARG A 124 -18.95 -7.27 -0.74
CA ARG A 124 -19.45 -7.16 -2.11
C ARG A 124 -19.02 -5.85 -2.72
N LEU A 125 -18.37 -5.91 -3.87
CA LEU A 125 -17.96 -4.75 -4.64
C LEU A 125 -18.90 -4.60 -5.83
N ALA A 126 -19.65 -3.50 -5.87
CA ALA A 126 -20.47 -3.16 -7.03
C ALA A 126 -19.56 -2.68 -8.16
N VAL A 127 -19.57 -3.38 -9.29
CA VAL A 127 -18.70 -3.11 -10.44
C VAL A 127 -19.50 -2.97 -11.73
N SER A 128 -18.91 -2.37 -12.75
CA SER A 128 -19.49 -2.35 -14.08
C SER A 128 -19.40 -3.72 -14.76
N LEU A 129 -20.34 -4.01 -15.67
CA LEU A 129 -20.32 -5.26 -16.45
C LEU A 129 -18.98 -5.48 -17.19
N PRO A 130 -18.35 -4.47 -17.84
CA PRO A 130 -17.05 -4.64 -18.48
C PRO A 130 -15.93 -5.12 -17.53
N ILE A 131 -15.91 -4.65 -16.28
CA ILE A 131 -14.94 -5.12 -15.29
C ILE A 131 -15.17 -6.61 -15.02
N LYS A 132 -16.42 -7.00 -14.75
CA LYS A 132 -16.79 -8.39 -14.47
C LYS A 132 -16.49 -9.33 -15.64
N GLU A 133 -16.69 -8.88 -16.87
CA GLU A 133 -16.42 -9.65 -18.10
C GLU A 133 -14.92 -9.75 -18.41
N SER A 134 -14.10 -8.79 -17.98
CA SER A 134 -12.64 -8.81 -18.18
C SER A 134 -11.90 -9.89 -17.37
N LEU A 135 -12.57 -10.47 -16.38
CA LEU A 135 -12.00 -11.43 -15.43
C LEU A 135 -11.78 -12.81 -16.06
N SER A 136 -10.52 -13.24 -16.04
CA SER A 136 -10.08 -14.57 -16.48
C SER A 136 -9.28 -15.27 -15.36
N PRO A 137 -9.41 -16.61 -15.21
CA PRO A 137 -8.66 -17.34 -14.19
C PRO A 137 -7.15 -17.09 -14.28
N GLY A 138 -6.52 -16.87 -13.13
CA GLY A 138 -5.08 -16.67 -13.02
C GLY A 138 -4.54 -15.34 -13.53
N LYS A 139 -5.37 -14.45 -14.09
CA LYS A 139 -4.98 -13.11 -14.53
C LYS A 139 -5.52 -12.04 -13.58
N PRO A 140 -4.64 -11.33 -12.84
CA PRO A 140 -5.06 -10.21 -12.02
C PRO A 140 -5.69 -9.09 -12.86
N VAL A 141 -6.76 -8.51 -12.35
CA VAL A 141 -7.41 -7.31 -12.90
C VAL A 141 -7.46 -6.27 -11.80
N THR A 142 -7.00 -5.06 -12.11
CA THR A 142 -7.07 -3.90 -11.21
C THR A 142 -8.12 -2.92 -11.73
N PHE A 143 -8.97 -2.43 -10.85
CA PHE A 143 -9.97 -1.40 -11.16
C PHE A 143 -10.18 -0.47 -9.96
N ALA A 144 -10.67 0.72 -10.24
CA ALA A 144 -10.96 1.76 -9.25
C ALA A 144 -12.47 1.85 -9.00
N LEU A 145 -12.88 1.95 -7.73
CA LEU A 145 -14.24 2.34 -7.32
C LEU A 145 -14.19 3.58 -6.43
N PRO A 146 -15.24 4.41 -6.40
CA PRO A 146 -15.35 5.48 -5.42
C PRO A 146 -15.24 4.92 -3.99
N LEU A 147 -14.57 5.67 -3.11
CA LEU A 147 -14.50 5.35 -1.69
C LEU A 147 -15.91 5.46 -1.08
N ALA A 148 -16.44 4.35 -0.57
CA ALA A 148 -17.72 4.33 0.13
C ALA A 148 -17.52 4.63 1.63
N ASP A 149 -18.53 5.25 2.25
CA ASP A 149 -18.49 5.69 3.66
C ASP A 149 -18.09 4.58 4.65
N ASP A 150 -18.50 3.33 4.39
CA ASP A 150 -18.25 2.19 5.27
C ASP A 150 -17.10 1.28 4.82
N THR A 151 -16.31 1.67 3.80
CA THR A 151 -15.27 0.81 3.19
C THR A 151 -14.36 0.21 4.27
N TYR A 152 -13.80 1.03 5.15
CA TYR A 152 -12.93 0.56 6.23
C TYR A 152 -13.63 -0.39 7.21
N GLY A 153 -14.91 -0.12 7.51
CA GLY A 153 -15.73 -0.99 8.36
C GLY A 153 -15.99 -2.36 7.73
N GLN A 154 -16.20 -2.42 6.41
CA GLN A 154 -16.38 -3.67 5.68
C GLN A 154 -15.14 -4.57 5.75
N PHE A 155 -13.95 -3.97 5.70
CA PHE A 155 -12.68 -4.69 5.74
C PHE A 155 -12.14 -4.95 7.15
N ALA A 156 -12.68 -4.32 8.19
CA ALA A 156 -12.22 -4.50 9.57
C ALA A 156 -12.36 -5.94 10.10
N GLN A 157 -13.29 -6.72 9.53
CA GLN A 157 -13.50 -8.14 9.85
C GLN A 157 -13.08 -9.07 8.71
N ALA A 158 -12.32 -8.57 7.73
CA ALA A 158 -11.81 -9.38 6.65
C ALA A 158 -10.86 -10.48 7.18
N PRO A 159 -10.85 -11.67 6.58
CA PRO A 159 -9.84 -12.68 6.87
C PRO A 159 -8.42 -12.14 6.61
N GLU A 160 -7.44 -12.62 7.37
CA GLU A 160 -6.04 -12.34 7.07
C GLU A 160 -5.62 -12.98 5.74
N GLY A 161 -4.73 -12.31 5.01
CA GLY A 161 -4.20 -12.79 3.73
C GLY A 161 -5.18 -12.64 2.58
N ILE A 162 -5.15 -13.58 1.64
CA ILE A 162 -5.99 -13.57 0.43
C ILE A 162 -7.30 -14.29 0.74
N PHE A 163 -8.42 -13.67 0.37
CA PHE A 163 -9.76 -14.21 0.62
C PHE A 163 -10.71 -13.92 -0.54
N ALA A 164 -11.85 -14.60 -0.54
CA ALA A 164 -12.88 -14.44 -1.56
C ALA A 164 -13.82 -13.27 -1.23
N VAL A 165 -14.11 -12.45 -2.25
CA VAL A 165 -15.13 -11.38 -2.24
C VAL A 165 -16.12 -11.58 -3.39
N GLY A 166 -17.31 -11.01 -3.26
CA GLY A 166 -18.29 -10.96 -4.35
C GLY A 166 -18.09 -9.72 -5.22
N LEU A 167 -18.03 -9.90 -6.54
CA LEU A 167 -18.22 -8.80 -7.50
C LEU A 167 -19.64 -8.82 -8.02
N GLU A 168 -20.36 -7.72 -7.82
CA GLU A 168 -21.76 -7.58 -8.16
C GLU A 168 -21.93 -6.67 -9.38
N ALA A 169 -22.55 -7.21 -10.44
CA ALA A 169 -22.99 -6.47 -11.60
C ALA A 169 -24.23 -7.15 -12.20
N ASP A 170 -25.22 -6.37 -12.62
CA ASP A 170 -26.49 -6.83 -13.21
C ASP A 170 -27.21 -7.90 -12.35
N ASN A 171 -27.33 -7.64 -11.05
CA ASN A 171 -27.95 -8.55 -10.06
C ASN A 171 -27.31 -9.94 -9.98
N GLN A 172 -26.08 -10.08 -10.47
CA GLN A 172 -25.33 -11.33 -10.45
C GLN A 172 -24.02 -11.12 -9.70
N VAL A 173 -23.74 -12.03 -8.77
CA VAL A 173 -22.51 -12.03 -7.98
C VAL A 173 -21.54 -13.08 -8.52
N ARG A 174 -20.31 -12.66 -8.84
CA ARG A 174 -19.19 -13.56 -9.16
C ARG A 174 -18.20 -13.55 -8.01
N GLN A 175 -17.79 -14.73 -7.53
CA GLN A 175 -16.75 -14.83 -6.50
C GLN A 175 -15.36 -14.68 -7.15
N VAL A 176 -14.50 -13.88 -6.51
CA VAL A 176 -13.11 -13.65 -6.92
C VAL A 176 -12.21 -13.64 -5.70
N ALA A 177 -10.91 -13.91 -5.88
CA ALA A 177 -9.94 -13.67 -4.83
C ALA A 177 -9.52 -12.20 -4.84
N LEU A 178 -9.53 -11.56 -3.68
CA LEU A 178 -9.02 -10.21 -3.50
C LEU A 178 -7.52 -10.27 -3.18
N LEU A 179 -6.70 -9.63 -4.01
CA LEU A 179 -5.25 -9.56 -3.83
C LEU A 179 -4.82 -8.29 -3.12
N SER A 180 -5.49 -7.17 -3.41
CA SER A 180 -5.20 -5.88 -2.78
C SER A 180 -6.40 -4.94 -2.79
N ALA A 181 -6.45 -4.04 -1.81
CA ALA A 181 -7.37 -2.90 -1.79
C ALA A 181 -6.59 -1.66 -1.29
N TYR A 182 -6.39 -0.68 -2.16
CA TYR A 182 -5.59 0.53 -1.89
C TYR A 182 -6.43 1.79 -1.98
N ASP A 183 -6.66 2.47 -0.86
CA ASP A 183 -7.30 3.79 -0.86
C ASP A 183 -6.31 4.86 -1.32
N ARG A 184 -6.63 5.51 -2.43
CA ARG A 184 -5.98 6.74 -2.87
C ARG A 184 -6.56 7.90 -2.05
N ILE A 185 -6.02 8.07 -0.84
CA ILE A 185 -6.52 8.99 0.21
C ILE A 185 -6.76 10.45 -0.23
N PHE A 186 -6.22 10.90 -1.37
CA PHE A 186 -6.42 12.24 -1.91
C PHE A 186 -7.32 12.31 -3.16
N GLU A 187 -7.88 11.18 -3.60
CA GLU A 187 -8.68 11.03 -4.82
C GLU A 187 -10.08 10.44 -4.55
N ASP A 188 -10.42 10.12 -3.30
CA ASP A 188 -11.69 9.48 -2.90
C ASP A 188 -12.00 8.21 -3.70
N VAL A 189 -10.97 7.41 -3.98
CA VAL A 189 -11.05 6.21 -4.82
C VAL A 189 -10.23 5.07 -4.21
N VAL A 190 -10.74 3.85 -4.32
CA VAL A 190 -10.04 2.62 -3.92
C VAL A 190 -9.71 1.78 -5.14
N ASP A 191 -8.43 1.45 -5.31
CA ASP A 191 -7.95 0.48 -6.28
C ASP A 191 -8.06 -0.94 -5.71
N TYR A 192 -8.85 -1.78 -6.36
CA TYR A 192 -8.96 -3.20 -6.06
C TYR A 192 -8.21 -4.01 -7.10
N THR A 193 -7.40 -4.97 -6.65
CA THR A 193 -6.83 -5.99 -7.53
C THR A 193 -7.42 -7.33 -7.18
N VAL A 194 -8.04 -7.99 -8.15
CA VAL A 194 -8.70 -9.28 -7.97
C VAL A 194 -8.22 -10.28 -9.01
N VAL A 195 -8.44 -11.57 -8.76
CA VAL A 195 -8.26 -12.63 -9.74
C VAL A 195 -9.46 -13.58 -9.71
N ALA A 196 -9.92 -14.00 -10.89
CA ALA A 196 -11.01 -14.95 -10.98
C ALA A 196 -10.59 -16.30 -10.40
N LEU A 197 -11.48 -16.91 -9.61
CA LEU A 197 -11.28 -18.27 -9.14
C LEU A 197 -11.34 -19.24 -10.33
N PRO A 198 -10.53 -20.32 -10.35
CA PRO A 198 -10.69 -21.38 -11.33
C PRO A 198 -12.10 -21.99 -11.21
N GLU A 199 -12.70 -22.32 -12.34
CA GLU A 199 -13.97 -23.06 -12.36
C GLU A 199 -13.69 -24.45 -11.77
N CYS A 200 -14.45 -24.85 -10.73
CA CYS A 200 -14.40 -26.22 -10.26
C CYS A 200 -14.96 -27.12 -11.38
N THR A 201 -14.09 -27.81 -12.11
CA THR A 201 -14.45 -28.96 -12.96
C THR A 201 -14.82 -30.17 -12.13
#